data_AF-A0A0G1LHC4-F1
#
_entry.id   AF-A0A0G1LHC4-F1
#
_cell.length_a   1.000
_cell.length_b   1.000
_cell.length_c   1.000
_cell.angle_alpha   90.00
_cell.angle_beta   90.00
_cell.angle_gamma   90.00
#
_symmetry.space_group_name_H-M   'P 1'
#
loop_
_entity.id
_entity.type
_entity.pdbx_description
1 polymer ?
#
loop_
_entity_poly.entity_id
_entity_poly.type
_entity_poly.pdbx_seq_one_letter_code
_entity_poly.pdbx_strand_id
1 'polypeptide(L)'
;MSYKKKIYSTIAFSVFIILLSLALGSPEILGLCEKDDIGCLHKYIDRYNPIFVPLFVFSVPIFIISFLLLFLREQVFYAWKKFAVIYVPISIILIFTASPSGDLLFPSLKEMFIFALPVTFLITSLAIITVKSLKLRKK
;
A
#
# COMPACT_ATOMS: atom_id res chain seq x y z
N MET A 1 26.46 -4.95 0.71
CA MET A 1 25.23 -5.53 0.11
C MET A 1 24.60 -4.48 -0.79
N SER A 2 24.62 -4.65 -2.12
CA SER A 2 24.15 -3.65 -3.09
C SER A 2 22.70 -3.23 -2.82
N TYR A 3 22.41 -1.92 -2.76
CA TYR A 3 21.08 -1.37 -2.49
C TYR A 3 20.00 -1.92 -3.43
N LYS A 4 20.37 -2.32 -4.66
CA LYS A 4 19.49 -2.99 -5.62
C LYS A 4 18.91 -4.30 -5.07
N LYS A 5 19.67 -5.10 -4.33
CA LYS A 5 19.15 -6.33 -3.69
C LYS A 5 18.03 -6.01 -2.68
N LYS A 6 18.17 -4.89 -1.95
CA LYS A 6 17.13 -4.42 -1.01
C LYS A 6 15.88 -3.98 -1.77
N ILE A 7 16.03 -3.25 -2.88
CA ILE A 7 14.90 -2.85 -3.73
C ILE A 7 14.19 -4.08 -4.30
N TYR A 8 14.92 -5.06 -4.86
CA TYR A 8 14.33 -6.30 -5.35
C TYR A 8 13.57 -7.06 -4.27
N SER A 9 14.11 -7.13 -3.04
CA SER A 9 13.40 -7.72 -1.91
C SER A 9 12.11 -6.96 -1.58
N THR A 10 12.12 -5.62 -1.60
CA THR A 10 10.91 -4.81 -1.39
C THR A 10 9.88 -5.02 -2.52
N ILE A 11 10.32 -5.10 -3.77
CA ILE A 11 9.44 -5.40 -4.91
C ILE A 11 8.81 -6.78 -4.74
N ALA A 12 9.62 -7.82 -4.51
CA ALA A 12 9.13 -9.19 -4.32
C ALA A 12 8.12 -9.26 -3.17
N PHE A 13 8.39 -8.58 -2.06
CA PHE A 13 7.48 -8.50 -0.93
C PHE A 13 6.16 -7.77 -1.29
N SER A 14 6.24 -6.64 -2.00
CA SER A 14 5.04 -5.92 -2.45
C SER A 14 4.19 -6.75 -3.43
N VAL A 15 4.81 -7.46 -4.37
CA VAL A 15 4.12 -8.37 -5.30
C VAL A 15 3.46 -9.51 -4.54
N PHE A 16 4.16 -10.11 -3.58
CA PHE A 16 3.59 -11.15 -2.73
C PHE A 16 2.36 -10.65 -1.97
N ILE A 17 2.41 -9.44 -1.38
CA ILE A 17 1.26 -8.85 -0.70
C ILE A 17 0.10 -8.60 -1.68
N ILE A 18 0.37 -8.06 -2.88
CA ILE A 18 -0.67 -7.83 -3.89
C ILE A 18 -1.38 -9.15 -4.24
N LEU A 19 -0.60 -10.20 -4.54
CA LEU A 19 -1.15 -11.52 -4.86
C LEU A 19 -1.94 -12.11 -3.69
N LEU A 20 -1.40 -12.00 -2.47
CA LEU A 20 -2.08 -12.47 -1.27
C LEU A 20 -3.40 -11.73 -1.04
N SER A 21 -3.42 -10.40 -1.19
CA SER A 21 -4.63 -9.59 -1.06
C SER A 21 -5.67 -9.91 -2.12
N LEU A 22 -5.27 -10.17 -3.37
CA LEU A 22 -6.19 -10.59 -4.44
C LEU A 22 -6.76 -11.99 -4.20
N ALA A 23 -5.92 -12.93 -3.72
CA ALA A 23 -6.36 -14.27 -3.37
C ALA A 23 -7.35 -14.25 -2.20
N LEU A 24 -7.07 -13.47 -1.15
CA LEU A 24 -7.96 -13.30 0.00
C LEU A 24 -9.23 -12.52 -0.37
N GLY A 25 -9.15 -11.56 -1.29
CA GLY A 25 -10.32 -10.82 -1.77
C GLY A 25 -11.28 -11.64 -2.64
N SER A 26 -10.89 -12.86 -3.02
CA SER A 26 -11.65 -13.74 -3.91
C SER A 26 -12.06 -15.04 -3.20
N PRO A 27 -13.07 -15.01 -2.32
CA PRO A 27 -13.49 -16.20 -1.55
C PRO A 27 -13.96 -17.37 -2.44
N GLU A 28 -14.41 -17.09 -3.66
CA GLU A 28 -14.78 -18.09 -4.67
C GLU A 28 -13.60 -18.96 -5.10
N ILE A 29 -12.42 -18.36 -5.27
CA ILE A 29 -11.20 -19.07 -5.70
C ILE A 29 -10.71 -20.00 -4.59
N LEU A 30 -10.96 -19.62 -3.34
CA LEU A 30 -10.61 -20.41 -2.15
C LEU A 30 -11.68 -21.46 -1.79
N GLY A 31 -12.80 -21.51 -2.52
CA GLY A 31 -13.92 -22.41 -2.22
C GLY A 31 -14.63 -22.07 -0.90
N LEU A 32 -14.50 -20.84 -0.40
CA LEU A 32 -15.10 -20.39 0.86
C LEU A 32 -16.55 -19.93 0.71
N CYS A 33 -16.92 -19.44 -0.47
CA CYS A 33 -18.29 -19.12 -0.86
C CYS A 33 -18.57 -19.70 -2.25
N GLU A 34 -19.80 -20.16 -2.45
CA GLU A 34 -20.30 -20.52 -3.77
C GLU A 34 -20.54 -19.25 -4.59
N LYS A 35 -20.32 -19.31 -5.91
CA LYS A 35 -20.31 -18.12 -6.80
C LYS A 35 -21.63 -17.34 -6.79
N ASP A 36 -22.74 -18.01 -6.50
CA ASP A 36 -24.08 -17.42 -6.54
C ASP A 36 -24.62 -17.07 -5.14
N ASP A 37 -23.87 -17.34 -4.07
CA ASP A 37 -24.27 -16.98 -2.71
C ASP A 37 -23.84 -15.54 -2.36
N ILE A 38 -24.66 -14.59 -2.80
CA ILE A 38 -24.50 -13.15 -2.54
C ILE A 38 -24.41 -12.86 -1.02
N GLY A 39 -25.13 -13.63 -0.20
CA GLY A 39 -25.13 -13.46 1.25
C GLY A 39 -23.81 -13.85 1.91
N CYS A 40 -23.21 -14.97 1.46
CA CYS A 40 -21.87 -15.39 1.86
C CYS A 40 -20.83 -14.35 1.43
N LEU A 41 -20.88 -13.92 0.17
CA LEU A 41 -19.94 -12.95 -0.37
C LEU A 41 -19.98 -11.63 0.41
N HIS A 42 -21.17 -11.10 0.68
CA HIS A 42 -21.33 -9.84 1.40
C HIS A 42 -20.77 -9.93 2.84
N LYS A 43 -21.10 -10.99 3.59
CA LYS A 43 -20.57 -11.21 4.94
C LYS A 43 -19.06 -11.39 4.97
N TYR A 44 -18.51 -12.09 3.97
CA TYR A 44 -17.08 -12.30 3.84
C TYR A 44 -16.36 -10.97 3.59
N ILE A 45 -16.83 -10.21 2.61
CA ILE A 45 -16.27 -8.90 2.28
C ILE A 45 -16.35 -8.00 3.51
N ASP A 46 -17.51 -7.82 4.14
CA ASP A 46 -17.63 -6.93 5.30
C ASP A 46 -16.67 -7.28 6.45
N ARG A 47 -16.45 -8.57 6.69
CA ARG A 47 -15.53 -9.04 7.74
C ARG A 47 -14.06 -8.83 7.39
N TYR A 48 -13.65 -9.09 6.16
CA TYR A 48 -12.23 -9.17 5.78
C TYR A 48 -11.71 -7.98 4.95
N ASN A 49 -12.61 -7.20 4.33
CA ASN A 49 -12.31 -5.94 3.63
C ASN A 49 -11.40 -5.00 4.43
N PRO A 50 -11.62 -4.76 5.75
CA PRO A 50 -10.72 -3.90 6.53
C PRO A 50 -9.28 -4.41 6.67
N ILE A 51 -8.98 -5.62 6.20
CA ILE A 51 -7.64 -6.22 6.22
C ILE A 51 -7.04 -6.22 4.82
N PHE A 52 -7.71 -6.81 3.83
CA PHE A 52 -7.11 -6.99 2.51
C PHE A 52 -7.08 -5.71 1.67
N VAL A 53 -8.04 -4.79 1.81
CA VAL A 53 -8.04 -3.53 1.05
C VAL A 53 -6.87 -2.61 1.44
N PRO A 54 -6.62 -2.31 2.72
CA PRO A 54 -5.45 -1.50 3.10
C PRO A 54 -4.14 -2.13 2.61
N LEU A 55 -4.00 -3.45 2.72
CA LEU A 55 -2.82 -4.18 2.23
C LEU A 55 -2.63 -4.00 0.72
N PHE A 56 -3.71 -4.13 -0.06
CA PHE A 56 -3.67 -3.96 -1.51
C PHE A 56 -3.35 -2.50 -1.90
N VAL A 57 -4.07 -1.54 -1.32
CA VAL A 57 -3.94 -0.13 -1.68
C VAL A 57 -2.58 0.44 -1.27
N PHE A 58 -1.94 -0.04 -0.19
CA PHE A 58 -0.56 0.36 0.15
C PHE A 58 0.53 -0.34 -0.67
N SER A 59 0.32 -1.61 -1.01
CA SER A 59 1.35 -2.38 -1.73
C SER A 59 1.55 -1.89 -3.16
N VAL A 60 0.51 -1.38 -3.83
CA VAL A 60 0.59 -0.85 -5.20
C VAL A 60 1.53 0.38 -5.30
N PRO A 61 1.35 1.47 -4.52
CA PRO A 61 2.30 2.58 -4.48
C PRO A 61 3.73 2.16 -4.12
N ILE A 62 3.90 1.25 -3.15
CA ILE A 62 5.22 0.75 -2.76
C ILE A 62 5.90 0.04 -3.94
N PHE A 63 5.15 -0.78 -4.68
CA PHE A 63 5.63 -1.44 -5.89
C PHE A 63 6.06 -0.43 -6.95
N ILE A 64 5.20 0.54 -7.29
CA ILE A 64 5.48 1.58 -8.30
C ILE A 64 6.74 2.36 -7.93
N ILE A 65 6.82 2.85 -6.70
CA ILE A 65 7.97 3.63 -6.24
C ILE A 65 9.24 2.79 -6.18
N SER A 66 9.16 1.54 -5.71
CA SER A 66 10.32 0.66 -5.66
C SER A 66 10.84 0.34 -7.06
N PHE A 67 9.96 0.17 -8.03
CA PHE A 67 10.32 0.00 -9.43
C PHE A 67 11.04 1.22 -9.99
N LEU A 68 10.53 2.44 -9.74
CA LEU A 68 11.21 3.68 -10.14
C LEU A 68 12.60 3.82 -9.51
N LEU A 69 12.76 3.41 -8.25
CA LEU A 69 14.03 3.48 -7.53
C LEU A 69 15.12 2.56 -8.09
N LEU A 70 14.78 1.53 -8.88
CA LEU A 70 15.78 0.68 -9.56
C LEU A 70 16.67 1.47 -10.53
N PHE A 71 16.12 2.53 -11.12
CA PHE A 71 16.81 3.36 -12.12
C PHE A 71 17.50 4.58 -11.49
N LEU A 72 17.39 4.76 -10.18
CA LEU A 72 17.88 5.94 -9.47
C LEU A 72 19.14 5.64 -8.66
N ARG A 73 19.90 6.70 -8.36
CA ARG A 73 21.12 6.61 -7.55
C ARG A 73 20.79 6.17 -6.12
N GLU A 74 21.70 5.42 -5.51
CA GLU A 74 21.58 4.89 -4.13
C GLU A 74 21.20 5.96 -3.09
N GLN A 75 21.69 7.18 -3.26
CA GLN A 75 21.41 8.31 -2.36
C GLN A 75 19.92 8.69 -2.35
N VAL A 76 19.22 8.54 -3.48
CA VAL A 76 17.77 8.77 -3.58
C VAL A 76 17.01 7.68 -2.84
N PHE A 77 17.42 6.42 -3.00
CA PHE A 77 16.84 5.28 -2.29
C PHE A 77 16.95 5.44 -0.76
N TYR A 78 18.10 5.83 -0.22
CA TYR A 78 18.21 6.03 1.24
C TYR A 78 17.36 7.19 1.75
N ALA A 79 17.22 8.28 0.98
CA ALA A 79 16.38 9.40 1.35
C ALA A 79 14.90 8.99 1.40
N TRP A 80 14.42 8.31 0.35
CA TRP A 80 13.06 7.78 0.31
C TRP A 80 12.82 6.72 1.40
N LYS A 81 13.76 5.80 1.62
CA LYS A 81 13.63 4.75 2.63
C LYS A 81 13.44 5.32 4.03
N LYS A 82 14.18 6.38 4.40
CA LYS A 82 14.01 7.03 5.71
C LYS A 82 12.59 7.55 5.92
N PHE A 83 11.99 8.10 4.87
CA PHE A 83 10.59 8.53 4.89
C PHE A 83 9.65 7.32 5.00
N ALA A 84 9.80 6.33 4.11
CA ALA A 84 8.90 5.17 4.05
C ALA A 84 8.89 4.33 5.33
N VAL A 85 10.05 4.17 5.98
CA VAL A 85 10.18 3.41 7.25
C VAL A 85 9.37 4.04 8.38
N ILE A 86 9.13 5.35 8.36
CA ILE A 86 8.35 6.06 9.37
C ILE A 86 6.89 6.18 8.94
N TYR A 87 6.66 6.57 7.68
CA TYR A 87 5.33 6.85 7.16
C TYR A 87 4.43 5.61 7.11
N VAL A 88 4.97 4.47 6.66
CA VAL A 88 4.18 3.24 6.50
C VAL A 88 3.65 2.73 7.86
N PRO A 89 4.46 2.58 8.93
CA PRO A 89 3.95 2.20 10.24
C PRO A 89 2.93 3.17 10.82
N ILE A 90 3.16 4.48 10.71
CA ILE A 90 2.21 5.51 11.18
C ILE A 90 0.88 5.35 10.46
N SER A 91 0.91 5.13 9.15
CA SER A 91 -0.30 4.97 8.35
C SER A 91 -1.10 3.71 8.74
N ILE A 92 -0.39 2.61 9.00
CA ILE A 92 -1.01 1.38 9.49
C ILE A 92 -1.70 1.65 10.82
N ILE A 93 -1.02 2.26 11.79
CA ILE A 93 -1.59 2.58 13.10
C ILE A 93 -2.85 3.44 12.94
N LEU A 94 -2.78 4.51 12.14
CA LEU A 94 -3.93 5.39 11.90
C LEU A 94 -5.14 4.65 11.31
N ILE A 95 -4.93 3.73 10.37
CA ILE A 95 -6.02 2.94 9.77
C ILE A 95 -6.63 1.97 10.76
N PHE A 96 -5.81 1.34 11.62
CA PHE A 96 -6.28 0.40 12.61
C PHE A 96 -6.99 1.07 13.80
N THR A 97 -6.60 2.29 14.17
CA THR A 97 -7.23 3.05 15.26
C THR A 97 -8.40 3.93 14.80
N ALA A 98 -8.56 4.15 13.49
CA ALA A 98 -9.67 4.92 12.95
C ALA A 98 -11.02 4.26 13.22
N SER A 99 -12.00 5.08 13.63
CA SER A 99 -13.35 4.61 13.89
C SER A 99 -14.01 4.11 12.59
N PRO A 100 -14.63 2.92 12.61
CA PRO A 100 -15.39 2.41 11.47
C PRO A 100 -16.76 3.10 11.30
N SER A 101 -17.20 3.91 12.27
CA SER A 101 -18.48 4.63 12.21
C SER A 101 -18.44 5.72 11.14
N GLY A 102 -19.11 5.48 10.02
CA GLY A 102 -19.47 6.46 9.00
C GLY A 102 -20.98 6.48 8.81
N ASP A 103 -21.50 7.59 8.31
CA ASP A 103 -22.91 7.74 7.97
C ASP A 103 -23.08 7.73 6.45
N LEU A 104 -24.31 7.55 5.94
CA LEU A 104 -24.58 7.45 4.50
C LEU A 104 -24.13 8.68 3.69
N LEU A 105 -23.96 9.84 4.35
CA LEU A 105 -23.48 11.09 3.76
C LEU A 105 -21.99 11.37 4.00
N PHE A 106 -21.35 10.68 4.96
CA PHE A 106 -19.95 10.90 5.32
C PHE A 106 -19.24 9.55 5.46
N PRO A 107 -18.30 9.22 4.54
CA PRO A 107 -17.55 7.98 4.62
C PRO A 107 -16.83 7.88 5.96
N SER A 108 -16.66 6.65 6.45
CA SER A 108 -16.00 6.45 7.74
C SER A 108 -14.58 7.01 7.70
N LEU A 109 -14.07 7.50 8.84
CA LEU A 109 -12.69 7.97 8.94
C LEU A 109 -11.70 6.87 8.50
N LYS A 110 -12.05 5.61 8.75
CA LYS A 110 -11.29 4.45 8.33
C LYS A 110 -11.22 4.34 6.80
N GLU A 111 -12.34 4.39 6.10
CA GLU A 111 -12.38 4.38 4.64
C GLU A 111 -11.58 5.56 4.06
N MET A 112 -11.76 6.76 4.62
CA MET A 112 -11.03 7.94 4.17
C MET A 112 -9.51 7.74 4.30
N PHE A 113 -9.03 7.21 5.43
CA PHE A 113 -7.60 6.95 5.64
C PHE A 113 -7.06 5.83 4.75
N ILE A 114 -7.85 4.78 4.49
CA ILE A 114 -7.48 3.67 3.61
C ILE A 114 -7.15 4.16 2.20
N PHE A 115 -7.86 5.17 1.69
CA PHE A 115 -7.59 5.73 0.36
C PHE A 115 -6.65 6.95 0.40
N ALA A 116 -6.77 7.82 1.40
CA ALA A 116 -6.00 9.07 1.46
C ALA A 116 -4.51 8.82 1.79
N LEU A 117 -4.19 7.90 2.70
CA LEU A 117 -2.81 7.67 3.14
C LEU A 117 -1.94 7.04 2.03
N PRO A 118 -2.39 6.04 1.25
CA PRO A 118 -1.63 5.55 0.10
C PRO A 118 -1.41 6.60 -0.98
N VAL A 119 -2.42 7.43 -1.27
CA VAL A 119 -2.31 8.51 -2.26
C VAL A 119 -1.30 9.55 -1.81
N THR A 120 -1.39 10.00 -0.56
CA THR A 120 -0.43 10.97 0.00
C THR A 120 0.97 10.38 0.13
N PHE A 121 1.10 9.08 0.45
CA PHE A 121 2.38 8.36 0.38
C PHE A 121 3.00 8.37 -1.01
N LEU A 122 2.19 8.13 -2.06
CA LEU A 122 2.66 8.13 -3.44
C LEU A 122 3.16 9.52 -3.84
N ILE A 123 2.36 10.56 -3.59
CA ILE A 123 2.69 11.96 -3.92
C ILE A 123 3.96 12.42 -3.21
N THR A 124 4.04 12.20 -1.89
CA THR A 124 5.22 12.57 -1.09
C THR A 124 6.46 11.79 -1.48
N SER A 125 6.33 10.49 -1.80
CA SER A 125 7.43 9.68 -2.32
C SER A 125 7.97 10.22 -3.64
N LEU A 126 7.08 10.55 -4.58
CA LEU A 126 7.46 11.14 -5.87
C LEU A 126 8.13 12.51 -5.68
N ALA A 127 7.63 13.34 -4.78
CA ALA A 127 8.23 14.64 -4.46
C ALA A 127 9.67 14.48 -3.93
N ILE A 128 9.91 13.57 -2.97
CA ILE A 128 11.24 13.29 -2.42
C ILE A 128 12.18 12.80 -3.52
N ILE A 129 11.72 11.87 -4.36
CA ILE A 129 12.49 11.30 -5.46
C ILE A 129 12.87 12.38 -6.48
N THR A 130 11.91 13.23 -6.85
CA THR A 130 12.10 14.30 -7.85
C THR A 130 13.08 15.35 -7.33
N VAL A 131 12.87 15.87 -6.12
CA VAL A 131 13.76 16.89 -5.52
C VAL A 131 15.18 16.35 -5.33
N LYS A 132 15.33 15.11 -4.83
CA LYS A 132 16.65 14.51 -4.65
C LYS A 132 17.33 14.17 -5.97
N SER A 133 16.61 13.65 -6.96
CA SER A 133 17.19 13.37 -8.27
C SER A 133 17.67 14.63 -8.98
N LEU A 134 16.91 15.74 -8.91
CA LEU A 134 17.31 17.03 -9.45
C LEU A 134 18.54 17.61 -8.74
N LYS A 135 18.59 17.54 -7.40
CA LYS A 135 19.75 18.02 -6.62
C LYS A 135 21.03 17.26 -6.97
N LEU A 136 20.93 15.98 -7.33
CA LEU A 136 22.07 15.14 -7.73
C LEU A 136 22.46 15.27 -9.20
N ARG A 137 21.61 15.87 -10.05
CA ARG A 137 21.97 16.24 -11.42
C ARG A 137 22.70 17.58 -11.48
N LYS A 138 22.40 18.49 -10.54
CA LYS A 138 23.03 19.81 -10.43
C LYS A 138 24.40 19.80 -9.72
N LYS A 139 24.79 18.66 -9.17
CA LYS A 139 26.07 18.45 -8.48
C LYS A 139 26.87 17.40 -9.24
#